data_AF-A0A9D5X6C4-F1
#
_entry.id   AF-A0A9D5X6C4-F1
#
_cell.length_a   1.000
_cell.length_b   1.000
_cell.length_c   1.000
_cell.angle_alpha   90.00
_cell.angle_beta   90.00
_cell.angle_gamma   90.00
#
_symmetry.space_group_name_H-M   'P 1'
#
loop_
_entity.id
_entity.type
_entity.pdbx_description
1 polymer ?
#
loop_
_entity_poly.entity_id
_entity_poly.type
_entity_poly.pdbx_seq_one_letter_code
_entity_poly.pdbx_strand_id
1 'polypeptide(L)'
;MDQMKSISFDDIAAAQKNFESDRAHTVAKNAATSAGVRKAARVPEGVALNPLTFDVEVKQGDRTNQKRSGRCWMFASLNTFRYRIIKKYNLSTFELSQAYPLFWDKMEKSNWFLENILDTLDEP
;
A
#
# COMPACT_ATOMS: atom_id res chain seq x y z
N MET A 1 9.82 -28.76 -26.27
CA MET A 1 10.93 -28.47 -25.33
C MET A 1 11.29 -27.02 -25.54
N ASP A 2 10.88 -26.16 -24.62
CA ASP A 2 11.23 -24.74 -24.65
C ASP A 2 12.75 -24.64 -24.39
N GLN A 3 13.52 -24.10 -25.34
CA GLN A 3 14.95 -23.93 -25.13
C GLN A 3 15.13 -22.89 -24.02
N MET A 4 15.64 -23.31 -22.86
CA MET A 4 16.08 -22.38 -21.82
C MET A 4 17.12 -21.44 -22.42
N LYS A 5 16.70 -20.23 -22.79
CA LYS A 5 17.60 -19.14 -23.17
C LYS A 5 18.24 -18.62 -21.90
N SER A 6 19.45 -19.08 -21.63
CA SER A 6 20.30 -18.53 -20.57
C SER A 6 20.87 -17.19 -21.01
N ILE A 7 20.99 -16.25 -20.06
CA ILE A 7 21.73 -15.00 -20.27
C ILE A 7 23.22 -15.35 -20.43
N SER A 8 23.80 -14.96 -21.56
CA SER A 8 25.22 -15.14 -21.85
C SER A 8 26.06 -13.94 -21.36
N PHE A 9 27.39 -14.11 -21.33
CA PHE A 9 28.29 -12.99 -21.03
C PHE A 9 28.24 -11.89 -22.09
N ASP A 10 27.97 -12.25 -23.35
CA ASP A 10 27.82 -11.29 -24.44
C ASP A 10 26.56 -10.43 -24.26
N ASP A 11 25.46 -11.01 -23.76
CA ASP A 11 24.24 -10.27 -23.44
C ASP A 11 24.48 -9.22 -22.35
N ILE A 12 25.26 -9.57 -21.32
CA ILE A 12 25.62 -8.65 -20.23
C ILE A 12 26.51 -7.53 -20.75
N ALA A 13 27.52 -7.86 -21.56
CA ALA A 13 28.42 -6.87 -22.15
C ALA A 13 27.67 -5.89 -23.07
N ALA A 14 26.74 -6.40 -23.87
CA ALA A 14 25.86 -5.58 -24.71
C ALA A 14 24.96 -4.67 -23.86
N ALA A 15 24.34 -5.20 -22.80
CA ALA A 15 23.50 -4.43 -21.89
C ALA A 15 24.28 -3.32 -21.17
N GLN A 16 25.50 -3.61 -20.69
CA GLN A 16 26.37 -2.60 -20.06
C GLN A 16 26.72 -1.49 -21.03
N LYS A 17 27.14 -1.83 -22.26
CA LYS A 17 27.48 -0.84 -23.29
C LYS A 17 26.27 0.03 -23.65
N ASN A 18 25.09 -0.57 -23.79
CA ASN A 18 23.85 0.16 -24.05
C ASN A 18 23.49 1.08 -22.88
N PHE A 19 23.66 0.62 -21.65
CA PHE A 19 23.42 1.43 -20.45
C PHE A 19 24.35 2.65 -20.37
N GLU A 20 25.63 2.46 -20.70
CA GLU A 20 26.63 3.54 -20.69
C GLU A 20 26.49 4.52 -21.87
N SER A 21 25.74 4.15 -22.91
CA SER A 21 25.56 4.98 -24.11
C SER A 21 24.72 6.25 -23.87
N ASP A 22 23.90 6.28 -22.81
CA ASP A 22 23.07 7.45 -22.46
C ASP A 22 23.49 8.04 -21.11
N ARG A 23 23.82 9.33 -21.11
CA ARG A 23 24.12 10.11 -19.90
C ARG A 23 22.97 10.05 -18.89
N ALA A 24 21.72 10.02 -19.36
CA ALA A 24 20.53 9.96 -18.49
C ALA A 24 20.54 8.70 -17.63
N HIS A 25 20.99 7.56 -18.15
CA HIS A 25 21.13 6.31 -17.39
C HIS A 25 22.15 6.44 -16.26
N THR A 26 23.31 7.06 -16.53
CA THR A 26 24.31 7.31 -15.49
C THR A 26 23.80 8.25 -14.39
N VAL A 27 23.11 9.32 -14.76
CA VAL A 27 22.50 10.25 -13.80
C VAL A 27 21.42 9.55 -12.96
N ALA A 28 20.53 8.78 -13.60
CA ALA A 28 19.48 8.02 -12.93
C ALA A 28 20.06 6.97 -11.97
N LYS A 29 21.11 6.24 -12.39
CA LYS A 29 21.84 5.31 -11.53
C LYS A 29 22.35 6.00 -10.27
N ASN A 30 23.11 7.08 -10.43
CA ASN A 30 23.72 7.79 -9.31
C ASN A 30 22.67 8.38 -8.35
N ALA A 31 21.56 8.90 -8.89
CA ALA A 31 20.46 9.41 -8.09
C ALA A 31 19.74 8.28 -7.32
N ALA A 32 19.44 7.16 -7.98
CA ALA A 32 18.74 6.04 -7.36
C ALA A 32 19.60 5.33 -6.29
N THR A 33 20.91 5.17 -6.52
CA THR A 33 21.81 4.51 -5.55
C THR A 33 22.13 5.39 -4.35
N SER A 34 22.15 6.72 -4.50
CA SER A 34 22.42 7.65 -3.39
C SER A 34 21.18 7.98 -2.56
N ALA A 35 20.01 8.16 -3.20
CA ALA A 35 18.80 8.66 -2.53
C ALA A 35 17.65 7.64 -2.45
N GLY A 36 17.74 6.53 -3.20
CA GLY A 36 16.65 5.57 -3.38
C GLY A 36 15.66 5.98 -4.49
N VAL A 37 15.04 4.99 -5.13
CA VAL A 37 14.20 5.17 -6.33
C VAL A 37 13.09 6.19 -6.14
N ARG A 38 12.35 6.15 -5.03
CA ARG A 38 11.21 7.06 -4.80
C ARG A 38 11.63 8.53 -4.70
N LYS A 39 12.76 8.83 -4.06
CA LYS A 39 13.27 10.20 -3.95
C LYS A 39 13.85 10.66 -5.28
N ALA A 40 14.60 9.78 -5.97
CA ALA A 40 15.18 10.06 -7.27
C ALA A 40 14.12 10.32 -8.35
N ALA A 41 12.99 9.61 -8.31
CA ALA A 41 11.88 9.74 -9.25
C ALA A 41 10.85 10.82 -8.85
N ARG A 42 11.15 11.67 -7.86
CA ARG A 42 10.22 12.73 -7.43
C ARG A 42 10.07 13.77 -8.54
N VAL A 43 8.81 14.09 -8.90
CA VAL A 43 8.46 15.14 -9.86
C VAL A 43 7.87 16.34 -9.11
N PRO A 44 8.63 17.43 -8.86
CA PRO A 44 8.16 18.60 -8.14
C PRO A 44 6.90 19.24 -8.75
N GLU A 45 6.80 19.26 -10.07
CA GLU A 45 5.68 19.83 -10.81
C GLU A 45 4.40 19.05 -10.54
N GLY A 46 4.47 17.71 -10.49
CA GLY A 46 3.34 16.86 -10.13
C GLY A 46 2.87 17.08 -8.69
N VAL A 47 3.78 17.41 -7.77
CA VAL A 47 3.43 17.78 -6.39
C VAL A 47 2.73 19.14 -6.35
N ALA A 48 3.21 20.11 -7.14
CA ALA A 48 2.61 21.44 -7.22
C ALA A 48 1.20 21.41 -7.84
N LEU A 49 0.96 20.48 -8.78
CA LEU A 49 -0.33 20.28 -9.45
C LEU A 49 -1.37 19.53 -8.60
N ASN A 50 -1.07 19.16 -7.35
CA ASN A 50 -1.99 18.43 -6.47
C ASN A 50 -2.69 19.39 -5.48
N PRO A 51 -3.83 20.02 -5.84
CA PRO A 51 -4.56 20.90 -4.94
C PRO A 51 -5.13 20.11 -3.77
N LEU A 52 -5.03 20.68 -2.56
CA LEU A 52 -5.62 20.13 -1.33
C LEU A 52 -6.89 20.87 -0.91
N THR A 53 -7.41 21.74 -1.77
CA THR A 53 -8.64 22.51 -1.55
C THR A 53 -9.78 21.84 -2.30
N PHE A 54 -10.90 21.64 -1.61
CA PHE A 54 -12.10 21.01 -2.14
C PHE A 54 -13.31 21.88 -1.81
N ASP A 55 -14.27 22.01 -2.73
CA ASP A 55 -15.50 22.80 -2.52
C ASP A 55 -16.38 22.22 -1.40
N VAL A 56 -16.33 20.90 -1.23
CA VAL A 56 -17.09 20.16 -0.22
C VAL A 56 -16.12 19.39 0.66
N GLU A 57 -15.92 19.87 1.89
CA GLU A 57 -15.10 19.21 2.89
C GLU A 57 -15.97 18.55 3.98
N VAL A 58 -15.79 17.25 4.15
CA VAL A 58 -16.48 16.49 5.20
C VAL A 58 -15.66 16.61 6.48
N LYS A 59 -16.10 17.46 7.42
CA LYS A 59 -15.48 17.55 8.75
C LYS A 59 -15.59 16.21 9.47
N GLN A 60 -14.46 15.62 9.79
CA GLN A 60 -14.33 14.40 10.59
C GLN A 60 -13.56 14.73 11.88
N GLY A 61 -13.71 13.89 12.91
CA GLY A 61 -12.88 13.98 14.10
C GLY A 61 -11.41 13.65 13.82
N ASP A 62 -10.61 13.51 14.87
CA ASP A 62 -9.16 13.33 14.77
C ASP A 62 -8.75 12.12 13.90
N ARG A 63 -7.57 12.21 13.30
CA ARG A 63 -7.02 11.16 12.44
C ARG A 63 -6.73 9.89 13.25
N THR A 64 -7.30 8.77 12.80
CA THR A 64 -7.05 7.44 13.37
C THR A 64 -5.71 6.87 12.90
N ASN A 65 -5.06 6.00 13.69
CA ASN A 65 -3.79 5.36 13.30
C ASN A 65 -3.79 3.84 13.55
N GLN A 66 -3.71 3.04 12.48
CA GLN A 66 -3.65 1.58 12.57
C GLN A 66 -2.32 1.04 13.12
N LYS A 67 -1.28 1.89 13.21
CA LYS A 67 0.08 1.55 13.60
C LYS A 67 0.63 0.42 12.73
N ARG A 68 1.47 -0.46 13.28
CA ARG A 68 2.07 -1.60 12.58
C ARG A 68 1.09 -2.77 12.50
N SER A 69 0.00 -2.60 11.75
CA SER A 69 -1.00 -3.66 11.52
C SER A 69 -1.63 -3.55 10.13
N GLY A 70 -2.17 -4.66 9.60
CA GLY A 70 -2.85 -4.73 8.31
C GLY A 70 -4.36 -4.43 8.39
N ARG A 71 -4.77 -3.39 9.13
CA ARG A 71 -6.19 -3.12 9.45
C ARG A 71 -6.82 -1.96 8.67
N CYS A 72 -6.22 -1.54 7.57
CA CYS A 72 -6.69 -0.37 6.80
C CYS A 72 -8.18 -0.47 6.40
N TRP A 73 -8.63 -1.65 5.96
CA TRP A 73 -10.03 -1.91 5.59
C TRP A 73 -11.00 -1.63 6.75
N MET A 74 -10.63 -2.06 7.95
CA MET A 74 -11.41 -1.87 9.16
C MET A 74 -11.42 -0.40 9.60
N PHE A 75 -10.27 0.26 9.56
CA PHE A 75 -10.17 1.69 9.87
C PHE A 75 -10.99 2.53 8.87
N ALA A 76 -10.95 2.23 7.58
CA ALA A 76 -11.74 2.92 6.55
C ALA A 76 -13.25 2.76 6.77
N SER A 77 -13.71 1.54 7.04
CA SER A 77 -15.13 1.27 7.34
C SER A 77 -15.60 1.99 8.61
N LEU A 78 -14.84 1.89 9.71
CA LEU A 78 -15.19 2.52 10.98
C LEU A 78 -15.10 4.05 10.91
N ASN A 79 -14.19 4.61 10.10
CA ASN A 79 -14.12 6.05 9.84
C ASN A 79 -15.34 6.56 9.08
N THR A 80 -15.90 5.75 8.19
CA THR A 80 -17.16 6.07 7.49
C THR A 80 -18.34 6.08 8.47
N PHE A 81 -18.42 5.11 9.39
CA PHE A 81 -19.50 5.04 10.37
C PHE A 81 -19.42 6.13 11.43
N ARG A 82 -18.22 6.39 11.97
CA ARG A 82 -18.04 7.38 13.03
C ARG A 82 -18.42 8.79 12.58
N TYR A 83 -18.27 9.13 11.29
CA TYR A 83 -18.72 10.42 10.74
C TYR A 83 -20.20 10.70 11.06
N ARG A 84 -21.07 9.70 10.85
CA ARG A 84 -22.50 9.84 11.14
C ARG A 84 -22.78 10.00 12.63
N ILE A 85 -22.03 9.30 13.48
CA ILE A 85 -22.15 9.38 14.94
C ILE A 85 -21.73 10.77 15.44
N ILE A 86 -20.57 11.24 15.00
CA ILE A 86 -20.03 12.58 15.30
C ILE A 86 -21.07 13.65 14.96
N LYS A 87 -21.64 13.59 13.74
CA LYS A 87 -22.66 14.53 13.28
C LYS A 87 -23.96 14.45 14.09
N LYS A 88 -24.44 13.23 14.39
CA LYS A 88 -25.71 13.01 15.09
C LYS A 88 -25.67 13.49 16.54
N TYR A 89 -24.55 13.28 17.23
CA TYR A 89 -24.39 13.60 18.65
C TYR A 89 -23.59 14.87 18.91
N ASN A 90 -23.28 15.64 17.85
CA ASN A 90 -22.51 16.89 17.93
C ASN A 90 -21.19 16.76 18.72
N LEU A 91 -20.42 15.70 18.43
CA LEU A 91 -19.14 15.43 19.09
C LEU A 91 -18.00 16.13 18.34
N SER A 92 -16.94 16.52 19.05
CA SER A 92 -15.72 17.01 18.41
C SER A 92 -14.91 15.87 17.78
N THR A 93 -14.77 14.75 18.49
CA THR A 93 -14.04 13.57 18.06
C THR A 93 -14.72 12.31 18.62
N PHE A 94 -14.64 11.21 17.89
CA PHE A 94 -15.14 9.91 18.32
C PHE A 94 -14.44 8.81 17.54
N GLU A 95 -14.25 7.65 18.16
CA GLU A 95 -13.77 6.44 17.51
C GLU A 95 -14.61 5.24 17.93
N LEU A 96 -14.91 4.38 16.95
CA LEU A 96 -15.37 3.02 17.22
C LEU A 96 -14.15 2.16 17.53
N SER A 97 -14.28 1.23 18.47
CA SER A 97 -13.19 0.29 18.78
C SER A 97 -12.83 -0.52 17.55
N GLN A 98 -11.64 -0.28 16.99
CA GLN A 98 -11.09 -1.10 15.91
C GLN A 98 -10.47 -2.40 16.45
N ALA A 99 -10.23 -2.49 17.76
CA ALA A 99 -9.77 -3.74 18.38
C ALA A 99 -10.90 -4.77 18.49
N TYR A 100 -12.14 -4.32 18.67
CA TYR A 100 -13.30 -5.19 18.81
C TYR A 100 -13.59 -6.05 17.57
N PRO A 101 -13.80 -5.49 16.36
CA PRO A 101 -13.98 -6.31 15.16
C PRO A 101 -12.69 -7.05 14.76
N LEU A 102 -11.50 -6.56 15.14
CA LEU A 102 -10.26 -7.30 14.90
C LEU A 102 -10.22 -8.62 15.68
N PHE A 103 -10.67 -8.62 16.94
CA PHE A 103 -10.72 -9.82 17.76
C PHE A 103 -11.58 -10.89 17.07
N TRP A 104 -12.80 -10.52 16.67
CA TRP A 104 -13.71 -11.43 15.97
C TRP A 104 -13.18 -11.82 14.60
N ASP A 105 -12.61 -10.91 13.81
CA ASP A 105 -11.98 -11.24 12.53
C ASP A 105 -10.90 -12.32 12.66
N LYS A 106 -10.09 -12.26 13.73
CA LYS A 106 -9.04 -13.26 13.98
C LYS A 106 -9.59 -14.60 14.45
N MET A 107 -10.62 -14.57 15.28
CA MET A 107 -11.28 -15.78 15.75
C MET A 107 -12.00 -16.49 14.59
N GLU A 108 -12.82 -15.76 13.84
CA GLU A 108 -13.58 -16.28 12.70
C GLU A 108 -12.67 -16.81 11.60
N LYS A 109 -11.60 -16.10 11.26
CA LYS A 109 -10.64 -16.59 10.25
C LYS A 109 -9.88 -17.84 10.69
N SER A 110 -9.62 -17.99 11.99
CA SER A 110 -9.03 -19.22 12.51
C SER A 110 -9.98 -20.40 12.35
N ASN A 111 -11.27 -20.22 12.69
CA ASN A 111 -12.28 -21.25 12.47
C ASN A 111 -12.45 -21.56 10.97
N TRP A 112 -12.62 -20.53 10.15
CA TRP A 112 -12.76 -20.66 8.69
C TRP A 112 -11.58 -21.38 8.04
N PHE A 113 -10.35 -21.15 8.53
CA PHE A 113 -9.17 -21.88 8.08
C PHE A 113 -9.25 -23.38 8.41
N LEU A 114 -9.74 -23.75 9.60
CA LEU A 114 -9.92 -25.15 9.98
C LEU A 114 -11.02 -25.82 9.15
N GLU A 115 -12.13 -25.12 8.89
CA GLU A 115 -13.19 -25.63 8.00
C GLU A 115 -12.67 -25.86 6.58
N ASN A 116 -11.88 -24.92 6.03
CA ASN A 116 -11.27 -25.12 4.71
C ASN A 116 -10.36 -26.34 4.67
N ILE A 117 -9.62 -26.65 5.74
CA ILE A 117 -8.81 -27.88 5.79
C ILE A 117 -9.68 -29.12 5.69
N LEU A 118 -10.84 -29.12 6.34
CA LEU A 118 -11.80 -30.23 6.27
C LEU A 118 -12.41 -30.32 4.86
N ASP A 119 -12.75 -29.20 4.25
CA ASP A 119 -13.30 -29.13 2.90
C ASP A 119 -12.31 -29.62 1.84
N THR A 120 -11.01 -29.39 2.04
CA THR A 120 -9.93 -29.80 1.12
C THR A 120 -9.19 -31.05 1.60
N LEU A 121 -9.80 -31.90 2.44
CA LEU A 121 -9.11 -33.05 3.05
C LEU A 121 -8.61 -34.06 2.00
N ASP A 122 -9.34 -34.18 0.88
CA ASP A 122 -9.06 -35.12 -0.20
C ASP A 122 -8.25 -34.48 -1.35
N GLU A 123 -7.92 -33.18 -1.25
CA GLU A 123 -7.11 -32.51 -2.25
C GLU A 123 -5.61 -32.83 -2.03
N PRO A 124 -4.82 -33.04 -3.11
CA PRO A 124 -3.40 -33.39 -3.02
C PRO A 124 -2.49 -32.35 -2.33
#